data_AF-A0A965HTY8-F1
#
_entry.id   AF-A0A965HTY8-F1
#
_cell.length_a   1.000
_cell.length_b   1.000
_cell.length_c   1.000
_cell.angle_alpha   90.00
_cell.angle_beta   90.00
_cell.angle_gamma   90.00
#
_symmetry.space_group_name_H-M   'P 1'
#
loop_
_entity.id
_entity.type
_entity.pdbx_description
1 polymer ?
#
loop_
_entity_poly.entity_id
_entity_poly.type
_entity_poly.pdbx_seq_one_letter_code
_entity_poly.pdbx_strand_id
1 'polypeptide(L)'
;KAVGRIATALAGSSKGAQLQSLSVATMRSVATGVIGVAAIQAILLGIGFLWASVPGAALIAVVALLLGIMQLPALLIILPVLAWIWLSGDGSTVMNGVFTVYLMVAGLADNILKPMLLGRGVDVPMPVILIGALGGMVGMGLIGLFLGSVILAVGYRLFWAWVDQENMQSEA
;
A
#
# COMPACT_ATOMS: atom_id res chain seq x y z
N LYS A 1 13.98 -25.45 4.41
CA LYS A 1 15.13 -26.30 4.02
C LYS A 1 15.53 -26.15 2.53
N ALA A 2 14.58 -26.05 1.59
CA ALA A 2 14.90 -25.84 0.16
C ALA A 2 15.47 -24.43 -0.15
N VAL A 3 14.85 -23.37 0.41
CA VAL A 3 15.26 -21.97 0.21
C VAL A 3 16.72 -21.73 0.61
N GLY A 4 17.16 -22.33 1.71
CA GLY A 4 18.55 -22.20 2.19
C GLY A 4 19.57 -22.71 1.17
N ARG A 5 19.30 -23.86 0.53
CA ARG A 5 20.20 -24.49 -0.47
C ARG A 5 20.29 -23.66 -1.76
N ILE A 6 19.19 -23.08 -2.20
CA ILE A 6 19.15 -22.21 -3.39
C ILE A 6 19.92 -20.89 -3.12
N ALA A 7 19.71 -20.29 -1.94
CA ALA A 7 20.45 -19.09 -1.54
C ALA A 7 21.95 -19.33 -1.38
N THR A 8 22.36 -20.52 -0.93
CA THR A 8 23.78 -20.90 -0.86
C THR A 8 24.40 -21.09 -2.24
N ALA A 9 23.64 -21.66 -3.17
CA ALA A 9 24.08 -21.88 -4.55
C ALA A 9 24.25 -20.56 -5.33
N LEU A 10 23.42 -19.55 -5.06
CA LEU A 10 23.48 -18.25 -5.74
C LEU A 10 24.47 -17.25 -5.14
N ALA A 11 24.64 -17.23 -3.81
CA ALA A 11 25.39 -16.17 -3.11
C ALA A 11 26.63 -16.66 -2.32
N GLY A 12 26.90 -17.96 -2.31
CA GLY A 12 27.97 -18.56 -1.51
C GLY A 12 27.58 -18.83 -0.05
N SER A 13 28.27 -19.78 0.58
CA SER A 13 27.99 -20.32 1.92
C SER A 13 28.01 -19.31 3.07
N SER A 14 28.70 -18.18 2.93
CA SER A 14 28.74 -17.14 3.96
C SER A 14 27.55 -16.15 3.90
N LYS A 15 27.00 -15.87 2.71
CA LYS A 15 25.93 -14.87 2.53
C LYS A 15 24.51 -15.45 2.50
N GLY A 16 24.37 -16.76 2.30
CA GLY A 16 23.06 -17.41 2.21
C GLY A 16 22.20 -17.29 3.48
N ALA A 17 22.80 -17.40 4.68
CA ALA A 17 22.09 -17.23 5.95
C ALA A 17 21.66 -15.77 6.18
N GLN A 18 22.48 -14.82 5.73
CA GLN A 18 22.22 -13.38 5.83
C GLN A 18 21.10 -12.94 4.87
N LEU A 19 21.06 -13.50 3.65
CA LEU A 19 19.97 -13.28 2.70
C LEU A 19 18.65 -13.88 3.20
N GLN A 20 18.70 -15.05 3.84
CA GLN A 20 17.51 -15.67 4.43
C GLN A 20 16.95 -14.83 5.58
N SER A 21 17.79 -14.39 6.51
CA SER A 21 17.35 -13.55 7.64
C SER A 21 16.84 -12.20 7.16
N LEU A 22 17.49 -11.58 6.17
CA LEU A 22 17.05 -10.34 5.56
C LEU A 22 15.68 -10.51 4.89
N SER A 23 15.48 -11.58 4.11
CA SER A 23 14.19 -11.86 3.45
C SER A 23 13.05 -12.04 4.46
N VAL A 24 13.29 -12.77 5.55
CA VAL A 24 12.30 -12.94 6.63
C VAL A 24 12.01 -11.62 7.34
N ALA A 25 13.05 -10.82 7.61
CA ALA A 25 12.90 -9.52 8.24
C ALA A 25 12.10 -8.55 7.34
N THR A 26 12.38 -8.54 6.04
CA THR A 26 11.64 -7.74 5.06
C THR A 26 10.19 -8.20 4.95
N MET A 27 9.92 -9.50 4.84
CA MET A 27 8.55 -10.02 4.81
C MET A 27 7.77 -9.64 6.06
N ARG A 28 8.39 -9.77 7.24
CA ARG A 28 7.76 -9.40 8.51
C ARG A 28 7.52 -7.89 8.57
N SER A 29 8.51 -7.07 8.23
CA SER A 29 8.41 -5.60 8.23
C SER A 29 7.28 -5.11 7.31
N VAL A 30 7.20 -5.67 6.10
CA VAL A 30 6.17 -5.36 5.11
C VAL A 30 4.79 -5.82 5.58
N ALA A 31 4.66 -7.05 6.09
CA ALA A 31 3.40 -7.56 6.63
C ALA A 31 2.91 -6.69 7.80
N THR A 32 3.79 -6.34 8.74
CA THR A 32 3.45 -5.47 9.86
C THR A 32 3.11 -4.04 9.41
N GLY A 33 3.77 -3.54 8.36
CA GLY A 33 3.52 -2.21 7.80
C GLY A 33 2.14 -2.11 7.16
N VAL A 34 1.79 -3.05 6.28
CA VAL A 34 0.49 -3.04 5.60
C VAL A 34 -0.67 -3.26 6.56
N ILE A 35 -0.53 -4.25 7.46
CA ILE A 35 -1.57 -4.51 8.47
C ILE A 35 -1.70 -3.31 9.41
N GLY A 36 -0.59 -2.68 9.81
CA GLY A 36 -0.60 -1.49 10.66
C GLY A 36 -1.29 -0.30 10.01
N VAL A 37 -0.97 0.02 8.75
CA VAL A 37 -1.64 1.10 8.00
C VAL A 37 -3.12 0.80 7.81
N ALA A 38 -3.47 -0.42 7.40
CA ALA A 38 -4.85 -0.83 7.20
C ALA A 38 -5.67 -0.71 8.50
N ALA A 39 -5.08 -1.08 9.64
CA ALA A 39 -5.71 -0.93 10.95
C ALA A 39 -5.98 0.54 11.30
N ILE A 40 -4.98 1.42 11.14
CA ILE A 40 -5.14 2.86 11.41
C ILE A 40 -6.21 3.46 10.49
N GLN A 41 -6.17 3.12 9.19
CA GLN A 41 -7.13 3.62 8.22
C GLN A 41 -8.55 3.15 8.52
N ALA A 42 -8.74 1.87 8.86
CA ALA A 42 -10.04 1.32 9.24
C ALA A 42 -10.61 1.99 10.50
N ILE A 43 -9.76 2.33 11.47
CA ILE A 43 -10.16 3.06 12.68
C ILE A 43 -10.59 4.49 12.32
N LEU A 44 -9.79 5.22 11.54
CA LEU A 44 -10.13 6.59 11.12
C LEU A 44 -11.45 6.63 10.34
N LEU A 45 -11.62 5.74 9.36
CA LEU A 45 -12.86 5.62 8.61
C LEU A 45 -14.03 5.20 9.50
N GLY A 46 -13.83 4.22 10.39
CA GLY A 46 -14.84 3.76 11.32
C GLY A 46 -15.34 4.84 12.28
N ILE A 47 -14.43 5.66 12.83
CA ILE A 47 -14.80 6.83 13.64
C ILE A 47 -15.63 7.81 12.81
N GLY A 48 -15.22 8.09 11.57
CA GLY A 48 -15.99 8.92 10.65
C GLY A 48 -17.39 8.39 10.38
N PHE A 49 -17.53 7.08 10.14
CA PHE A 49 -18.83 6.43 9.88
C PHE A 49 -19.74 6.42 11.10
N LEU A 50 -19.19 6.20 12.30
CA LEU A 50 -19.93 6.29 13.55
C LEU A 50 -20.42 7.72 13.79
N TRP A 51 -19.57 8.71 13.54
CA TRP A 51 -19.90 10.11 13.72
C TRP A 51 -20.96 10.59 12.72
N ALA A 52 -20.89 10.11 11.48
CA ALA A 52 -21.90 10.33 10.45
C ALA A 52 -23.15 9.45 10.61
N SER A 53 -23.28 8.68 11.70
CA SER A 53 -24.42 7.82 12.00
C SER A 53 -24.78 6.83 10.88
N VAL A 54 -23.77 6.36 10.13
CA VAL A 54 -23.98 5.44 9.00
C VAL A 54 -24.46 4.08 9.53
N PRO A 55 -25.55 3.51 8.97
CA PRO A 55 -26.02 2.19 9.35
C PRO A 55 -24.93 1.14 9.18
N GLY A 56 -24.67 0.36 10.23
CA GLY A 56 -23.64 -0.69 10.16
C GLY A 56 -22.20 -0.17 10.07
N ALA A 57 -21.91 1.05 10.55
CA ALA A 57 -20.58 1.66 10.54
C ALA A 57 -19.44 0.71 10.98
N ALA A 58 -19.64 -0.08 12.03
CA ALA A 58 -18.65 -1.06 12.49
C ALA A 58 -18.38 -2.16 11.46
N LEU A 59 -19.41 -2.66 10.78
CA LEU A 59 -19.27 -3.67 9.73
C LEU A 59 -18.54 -3.09 8.51
N ILE A 60 -18.90 -1.87 8.10
CA ILE A 60 -18.25 -1.17 6.98
C ILE A 60 -16.79 -0.88 7.31
N ALA A 61 -16.45 -0.56 8.57
CA ALA A 61 -15.08 -0.40 9.02
C ALA A 61 -14.27 -1.72 8.96
N VAL A 62 -14.90 -2.86 9.28
CA VAL A 62 -14.26 -4.18 9.10
C VAL A 62 -14.03 -4.48 7.61
N VAL A 63 -14.98 -4.13 6.73
CA VAL A 63 -14.77 -4.24 5.29
C VAL A 63 -13.63 -3.34 4.84
N ALA A 64 -13.52 -2.12 5.37
CA ALA A 64 -12.40 -1.21 5.10
C ALA A 64 -11.05 -1.77 5.55
N LEU A 65 -11.02 -2.45 6.70
CA LEU A 65 -9.83 -3.16 7.16
C LEU A 65 -9.42 -4.26 6.16
N LEU A 66 -10.36 -5.09 5.72
CA LEU A 66 -10.10 -6.17 4.77
C LEU A 66 -9.63 -5.64 3.40
N LEU A 67 -10.28 -4.59 2.89
CA LEU A 67 -9.85 -3.93 1.64
C LEU A 67 -8.48 -3.27 1.79
N GLY A 68 -8.19 -2.65 2.93
CA GLY A 68 -6.89 -2.07 3.24
C GLY A 68 -5.78 -3.12 3.27
N ILE A 69 -6.03 -4.30 3.85
CA ILE A 69 -5.12 -5.44 3.82
C ILE A 69 -4.91 -5.94 2.38
N MET A 70 -5.97 -5.94 1.55
CA MET A 70 -5.91 -6.25 0.12
C MET A 70 -5.26 -5.14 -0.73
N GLN A 71 -4.86 -4.02 -0.12
CA GLN A 71 -4.29 -2.84 -0.77
C GLN A 71 -5.21 -2.21 -1.83
N LEU A 72 -6.52 -2.37 -1.68
CA LEU A 72 -7.49 -1.70 -2.53
C LEU A 72 -7.73 -0.26 -2.06
N PRO A 73 -8.03 0.67 -2.99
CA PRO A 73 -8.25 2.07 -2.64
C PRO A 73 -9.51 2.23 -1.78
N ALA A 74 -9.39 2.95 -0.66
CA ALA A 74 -10.50 3.20 0.26
C ALA A 74 -11.66 3.98 -0.37
N LEU A 75 -11.43 4.65 -1.50
CA LEU A 75 -12.45 5.30 -2.33
C LEU A 75 -13.61 4.35 -2.67
N LEU A 76 -13.37 3.05 -2.81
CA LEU A 76 -14.41 2.05 -3.08
C LEU A 76 -15.47 1.99 -1.99
N ILE A 77 -15.12 2.30 -0.74
CA ILE A 77 -16.06 2.35 0.39
C ILE A 77 -16.54 3.79 0.61
N ILE A 78 -15.65 4.77 0.49
CA ILE A 78 -15.98 6.16 0.80
C ILE A 78 -17.02 6.71 -0.17
N LEU A 79 -16.92 6.42 -1.47
CA LEU A 79 -17.88 6.90 -2.47
C LEU A 79 -19.33 6.49 -2.18
N PRO A 80 -19.65 5.18 -1.98
CA PRO A 80 -21.03 4.78 -1.66
C PRO A 80 -21.50 5.31 -0.30
N VAL A 81 -20.62 5.42 0.69
CA VAL A 81 -20.98 6.00 2.00
C VAL A 81 -21.29 7.49 1.90
N LEU A 82 -20.50 8.25 1.13
CA LEU A 82 -20.77 9.66 0.89
C LEU A 82 -22.06 9.85 0.10
N ALA A 83 -22.28 9.04 -0.95
CA ALA A 83 -23.54 9.06 -1.68
C ALA A 83 -24.73 8.84 -0.74
N TRP A 84 -24.63 7.87 0.18
CA TRP A 84 -25.64 7.63 1.20
C TRP A 84 -25.86 8.85 2.11
N ILE A 85 -24.79 9.44 2.67
CA ILE A 85 -24.88 10.62 3.55
C ILE A 85 -25.59 11.79 2.85
N TRP A 86 -25.26 12.03 1.57
CA TRP A 86 -25.86 13.10 0.78
C TRP A 86 -27.30 12.80 0.35
N LEU A 87 -27.65 11.54 0.10
CA LEU A 87 -29.00 11.12 -0.30
C LEU A 87 -29.97 10.97 0.89
N SER A 88 -29.45 10.67 2.09
CA SER A 88 -30.29 10.47 3.29
C SER A 88 -30.94 11.75 3.78
N GLY A 89 -30.39 12.93 3.44
CA GLY A 89 -31.04 14.23 3.67
C GLY A 89 -31.19 14.66 5.13
N ASP A 90 -30.77 13.85 6.11
CA ASP A 90 -30.97 14.10 7.54
C ASP A 90 -30.02 15.18 8.13
N GLY A 91 -28.99 15.59 7.39
CA GLY A 91 -27.95 16.52 7.84
C GLY A 91 -28.04 17.91 7.18
N SER A 92 -27.60 18.95 7.91
CA SER A 92 -27.32 20.25 7.31
C SER A 92 -26.24 20.11 6.23
N THR A 93 -26.39 20.82 5.10
CA THR A 93 -25.42 20.83 3.98
C THR A 93 -23.99 21.10 4.45
N VAL A 94 -23.84 21.92 5.51
CA VAL A 94 -22.55 22.21 6.13
C VAL A 94 -21.94 20.96 6.79
N MET A 95 -22.75 20.18 7.50
CA MET A 95 -22.28 18.96 8.18
C MET A 95 -21.89 17.87 7.17
N ASN A 96 -22.67 17.73 6.08
CA ASN A 96 -22.33 16.80 4.99
C ASN A 96 -21.03 17.19 4.29
N GLY A 97 -20.76 18.49 4.15
CA GLY A 97 -19.46 19.00 3.68
C GLY A 97 -18.31 18.60 4.61
N VAL A 98 -18.47 18.76 5.92
CA VAL A 98 -17.47 18.36 6.92
C VAL A 98 -17.18 16.87 6.87
N PHE A 99 -18.21 16.01 6.82
CA PHE A 99 -18.03 14.56 6.69
C PHE A 99 -17.34 14.17 5.38
N THR A 100 -17.66 14.86 4.28
CA THR A 100 -17.00 14.65 3.00
C THR A 100 -15.51 14.93 3.10
N VAL A 101 -15.12 16.08 3.64
CA VAL A 101 -13.71 16.44 3.81
C VAL A 101 -13.02 15.45 4.76
N TYR A 102 -13.63 15.14 5.91
CA TYR A 102 -13.06 14.21 6.87
C TYR A 102 -12.81 12.82 6.25
N LEU A 103 -13.82 12.22 5.60
CA LEU A 103 -13.70 10.90 5.01
C LEU A 103 -12.71 10.88 3.84
N MET A 104 -12.61 11.97 3.07
CA MET A 104 -11.62 12.08 2.00
C MET A 104 -10.20 12.12 2.59
N VAL A 105 -9.97 12.92 3.63
CA VAL A 105 -8.67 13.00 4.32
C VAL A 105 -8.31 11.67 4.97
N ALA A 106 -9.26 11.02 5.65
CA ALA A 106 -9.08 9.69 6.24
C ALA A 106 -8.81 8.62 5.17
N GLY A 107 -9.49 8.71 4.02
CA GLY A 107 -9.31 7.82 2.89
C GLY A 107 -7.95 7.97 2.20
N LEU A 108 -7.43 9.19 2.14
CA LEU A 108 -6.11 9.52 1.60
C LEU A 108 -4.99 9.32 2.63
N ALA A 109 -5.32 9.07 3.90
CA ALA A 109 -4.34 8.94 4.97
C ALA A 109 -3.35 7.79 4.68
N ASP A 110 -3.78 6.70 4.06
CA ASP A 110 -2.90 5.60 3.70
C ASP A 110 -1.84 5.98 2.65
N ASN A 111 -2.14 6.95 1.78
CA ASN A 111 -1.18 7.51 0.81
C ASN A 111 -0.09 8.36 1.49
N ILE A 112 -0.31 8.83 2.71
CA ILE A 112 0.68 9.58 3.51
C ILE A 112 1.36 8.65 4.54
N LEU A 113 0.58 7.79 5.19
CA LEU A 113 1.08 6.84 6.18
C LEU A 113 2.00 5.79 5.56
N LYS A 114 1.71 5.30 4.33
CA LYS A 114 2.61 4.34 3.64
C LYS A 114 4.00 4.96 3.42
N PRO A 115 4.17 6.15 2.82
CA PRO A 115 5.48 6.83 2.74
C PRO A 115 6.09 7.20 4.09
N MET A 116 5.32 7.66 5.08
CA MET A 116 5.91 8.02 6.38
C MET A 116 6.43 6.80 7.14
N LEU A 117 5.77 5.64 7.03
CA LEU A 117 6.18 4.40 7.67
C LEU A 117 7.20 3.60 6.84
N LEU A 118 7.24 3.78 5.51
CA LEU A 118 8.07 2.99 4.59
C LEU A 118 9.12 3.80 3.82
N GLY A 119 9.12 5.13 3.92
CA GLY A 119 9.73 5.99 2.91
C GLY A 119 10.53 7.14 3.51
N ARG A 120 11.81 6.87 3.75
CA ARG A 120 12.81 7.67 3.07
C ARG A 120 13.39 6.84 1.93
N GLY A 121 13.18 7.34 0.72
CA GLY A 121 13.78 6.82 -0.51
C GLY A 121 12.87 5.86 -1.25
N VAL A 122 12.18 6.34 -2.29
CA VAL A 122 12.52 6.06 -3.69
C VAL A 122 11.52 6.86 -4.56
N ASP A 123 11.98 7.85 -5.33
CA ASP A 123 11.25 8.46 -6.46
C ASP A 123 10.98 7.44 -7.58
N VAL A 124 10.06 6.51 -7.39
CA VAL A 124 9.54 5.65 -8.46
C VAL A 124 8.06 6.03 -8.69
N PRO A 125 7.64 6.29 -9.94
CA PRO A 125 6.27 6.65 -10.24
C PRO A 125 5.28 5.56 -9.81
N MET A 126 4.21 5.96 -9.11
CA MET A 126 3.17 5.05 -8.58
C MET A 126 2.61 4.04 -9.58
N PRO A 127 2.37 4.38 -10.88
CA PRO A 127 1.90 3.40 -11.86
C PRO A 127 2.80 2.17 -12.00
N VAL A 128 4.13 2.36 -11.92
CA VAL A 128 5.11 1.26 -12.02
C VAL A 128 4.95 0.29 -10.85
N ILE A 129 4.75 0.83 -9.65
CA ILE A 129 4.54 0.05 -8.43
C ILE A 129 3.21 -0.72 -8.50
N LEU A 130 2.14 -0.07 -8.97
CA LEU A 130 0.82 -0.68 -9.14
C LEU A 130 0.83 -1.83 -10.16
N ILE A 131 1.49 -1.63 -11.31
CA ILE A 131 1.64 -2.67 -12.33
C ILE A 131 2.43 -3.86 -11.76
N GLY A 132 3.49 -3.59 -10.99
CA GLY A 132 4.28 -4.63 -10.34
C GLY A 132 3.46 -5.40 -9.29
N ALA A 133 2.67 -4.69 -8.48
CA ALA A 133 1.81 -5.29 -7.47
C ALA A 133 0.71 -6.17 -8.09
N LEU A 134 -0.03 -5.64 -9.08
CA LEU A 134 -1.09 -6.37 -9.78
C LEU A 134 -0.53 -7.57 -10.55
N GLY A 135 0.55 -7.37 -11.31
CA GLY A 135 1.20 -8.45 -12.06
C GLY A 135 1.76 -9.54 -11.15
N GLY A 136 2.37 -9.16 -10.02
CA GLY A 136 2.82 -10.10 -9.02
C GLY A 136 1.66 -10.82 -8.34
N MET A 137 0.55 -10.14 -8.04
CA MET A 137 -0.66 -10.75 -7.47
C MET A 137 -1.20 -11.86 -8.36
N VAL A 138 -1.27 -11.63 -9.68
CA VAL A 138 -1.75 -12.64 -10.63
C VAL A 138 -0.84 -13.87 -10.65
N GLY A 139 0.49 -13.68 -10.56
CA GLY A 139 1.44 -14.80 -10.64
C GLY A 139 1.64 -15.58 -9.34
N MET A 140 1.72 -14.87 -8.20
CA MET A 140 2.15 -15.44 -6.91
C MET A 140 1.15 -15.17 -5.77
N GLY A 141 -0.07 -14.71 -6.10
CA GLY A 141 -1.08 -14.36 -5.11
C GLY A 141 -0.66 -13.19 -4.22
N LEU A 142 -1.12 -13.18 -2.96
CA LEU A 142 -0.84 -12.10 -2.01
C LEU A 142 0.67 -11.80 -1.82
N ILE A 143 1.54 -12.81 -1.94
CA ILE A 143 2.99 -12.63 -1.82
C ILE A 143 3.53 -11.81 -3.00
N GLY A 144 2.99 -12.03 -4.19
CA GLY A 144 3.42 -11.34 -5.38
C GLY A 144 3.03 -9.86 -5.41
N LEU A 145 2.00 -9.45 -4.67
CA LEU A 145 1.64 -8.03 -4.51
C LEU A 145 2.83 -7.19 -4.01
N PHE A 146 3.62 -7.78 -3.11
CA PHE A 146 4.80 -7.16 -2.53
C PHE A 146 6.04 -7.41 -3.38
N LEU A 147 6.23 -8.65 -3.82
CA LEU A 147 7.44 -9.02 -4.53
C LEU A 147 7.49 -8.38 -5.92
N GLY A 148 6.36 -8.34 -6.62
CA GLY A 148 6.25 -7.76 -7.95
C GLY A 148 6.43 -6.24 -7.96
N SER A 149 5.89 -5.53 -6.96
CA SER A 149 6.09 -4.08 -6.82
C SER A 149 7.54 -3.72 -6.51
N VAL A 150 8.21 -4.48 -5.63
CA VAL A 150 9.64 -4.29 -5.31
C VAL A 150 10.51 -4.57 -6.54
N ILE A 151 10.27 -5.67 -7.25
CA ILE A 151 11.05 -6.03 -8.45
C ILE A 151 10.92 -4.95 -9.52
N LEU A 152 9.70 -4.48 -9.81
CA LEU A 152 9.49 -3.44 -10.83
C LEU A 152 10.10 -2.09 -10.41
N ALA A 153 10.00 -1.71 -9.14
CA ALA A 153 10.57 -0.46 -8.64
C ALA A 153 12.11 -0.45 -8.76
N VAL A 154 12.77 -1.57 -8.39
CA VAL A 154 14.22 -1.73 -8.55
C VAL A 154 14.61 -1.76 -10.02
N GLY A 155 13.87 -2.51 -10.85
CA GLY A 155 14.10 -2.59 -12.30
C GLY A 155 13.98 -1.23 -12.98
N TYR A 156 12.97 -0.43 -12.62
CA TYR A 156 12.77 0.93 -13.13
C TYR A 156 13.94 1.85 -12.75
N ARG A 157 14.40 1.80 -11.49
CA ARG A 157 15.56 2.58 -11.05
C ARG A 157 16.83 2.18 -11.77
N LEU A 158 17.06 0.89 -11.95
CA LEU A 158 18.24 0.38 -12.65
C LEU A 158 18.19 0.79 -14.14
N PHE A 159 17.02 0.74 -14.76
CA PHE A 159 16.81 1.17 -16.13
C PHE A 159 17.14 2.65 -16.32
N TRP A 160 16.61 3.54 -15.48
CA TRP A 160 16.92 4.97 -15.56
C TRP A 160 18.37 5.28 -15.20
N ALA A 161 18.95 4.59 -14.22
CA ALA A 161 20.36 4.75 -13.90
C ALA A 161 21.27 4.35 -15.07
N TRP A 162 20.87 3.38 -15.89
CA TRP A 162 21.57 3.00 -17.11
C TRP A 162 21.36 4.02 -18.24
N VAL A 163 20.12 4.51 -18.44
CA VAL A 163 19.80 5.55 -19.45
C VAL A 163 20.52 6.86 -19.15
N ASP A 164 20.57 7.28 -17.88
CA ASP A 164 21.22 8.53 -17.47
C ASP A 164 22.77 8.44 -17.55
N GLN A 165 23.34 7.23 -17.52
CA GLN A 165 24.79 7.04 -17.71
C GLN A 165 25.26 7.40 -19.13
N GLU A 166 24.42 7.22 -20.15
CA GLU A 166 24.79 7.57 -21.54
C GLU A 166 24.87 9.09 -21.76
N ASN A 167 24.05 9.87 -21.05
CA ASN A 167 24.04 11.33 -21.16
C ASN A 167 25.28 11.98 -20.52
N MET A 168 25.86 11.39 -19.46
CA MET A 168 27.07 11.92 -18.81
C MET A 168 28.36 11.70 -19.61
N GLN A 169 28.41 10.70 -20.49
CA GLN A 169 29.55 10.45 -21.37
C GLN A 169 29.52 11.28 -22.66
N SER A 170 28.38 11.85 -23.04
CA SER A 170 28.26 12.69 -24.25
C SER A 170 28.63 14.16 -24.01
N GLU A 171 28.78 14.62 -22.76
CA GLU A 171 29.16 16.00 -22.39
C GLU A 171 30.61 16.12 -21.87
N ALA A 172 31.38 15.03 -21.81
CA ALA A 172 32.80 15.00 -21.41
C ALA A 172 33.72 14.75 -22.60
#